data_AF-A0A8T3ZVB6-F1
#
_entry.id   AF-A0A8T3ZVB6-F1
#
_cell.length_a   1.000
_cell.length_b   1.000
_cell.length_c   1.000
_cell.angle_alpha   90.00
_cell.angle_beta   90.00
_cell.angle_gamma   90.00
#
_symmetry.space_group_name_H-M   'P 1'
#
loop_
_entity.id
_entity.type
_entity.pdbx_description
1 polymer ?
#
loop_
_entity_poly.entity_id
_entity_poly.type
_entity_poly.pdbx_seq_one_letter_code
_entity_poly.pdbx_strand_id
1 'polypeptide(L)'
;MADFLLAASVFFETHYIPVVAGALLALAALTLRRRSVLLLALLLAFVAVPLLKYAFADPRPCADGVAKIACPSDFGMPSAHAAVSAIFAIAALGSPVFYVLAPLGLFVSYSRIYLGVHSLAQVAGGVAMGISSYWLAASLHARFIRKGSRQFSGVKAQHPRSPGLETRRQAIHLVFGVFLVSLGIAFGKSFLIESLLAMLAGLLLLVHLRLGGVKVWFFELVLEVFERKDVELPGRGALHYLVGSLLVAAFARDFNFALAAIAILAVGDGLATLVGTHYGRIRLPWHRHKSLEGSAAFFAGGAVAAFPLVGFASLAYAFGLAVIESLPIDADDNLLVPLSAIALNYFAKLAV
;
A
#
# COMPACT_ATOMS: atom_id res chain seq x y z
N MET A 1 -17.39 -6.76 30.52
CA MET A 1 -16.93 -6.79 29.10
C MET A 1 -16.06 -5.59 28.75
N ALA A 2 -16.47 -4.36 29.10
CA ALA A 2 -15.65 -3.16 28.93
C ALA A 2 -14.28 -3.23 29.65
N ASP A 3 -14.26 -3.78 30.88
CA ASP A 3 -13.02 -3.92 31.66
C ASP A 3 -12.02 -4.89 31.03
N PHE A 4 -12.50 -5.99 30.45
CA PHE A 4 -11.65 -6.94 29.73
C PHE A 4 -11.06 -6.31 28.46
N LEU A 5 -11.89 -5.61 27.68
CA LEU A 5 -11.42 -4.94 26.46
C LEU A 5 -10.38 -3.85 26.78
N LEU A 6 -10.59 -3.10 27.86
CA LEU A 6 -9.63 -2.11 28.34
C LEU A 6 -8.33 -2.79 28.81
N ALA A 7 -8.41 -3.79 29.68
CA ALA A 7 -7.24 -4.52 30.19
C ALA A 7 -6.43 -5.16 29.05
N ALA A 8 -7.08 -5.82 28.10
CA ALA A 8 -6.44 -6.38 26.91
C ALA A 8 -5.79 -5.29 26.05
N SER A 9 -6.47 -4.16 25.82
CA SER A 9 -5.91 -3.04 25.05
C SER A 9 -4.69 -2.43 25.73
N VAL A 10 -4.72 -2.26 27.06
CA VAL A 10 -3.58 -1.77 27.85
C VAL A 10 -2.43 -2.75 27.83
N PHE A 11 -2.70 -4.06 27.93
CA PHE A 11 -1.68 -5.11 27.81
C PHE A 11 -0.93 -5.02 26.48
N PHE A 12 -1.65 -4.89 25.36
CA PHE A 12 -1.03 -4.73 24.05
C PHE A 12 -0.39 -3.37 23.82
N GLU A 13 -0.72 -2.31 24.56
CA GLU A 13 0.12 -1.09 24.49
C GLU A 13 1.45 -1.30 25.19
N THR A 14 1.39 -1.87 26.39
CA THR A 14 2.52 -1.92 27.32
C THR A 14 3.54 -3.01 26.98
N HIS A 15 3.07 -4.15 26.47
CA HIS A 15 3.89 -5.35 26.30
C HIS A 15 4.05 -5.78 24.83
N TYR A 16 3.44 -5.10 23.86
CA TYR A 16 3.42 -5.62 22.49
C TYR A 16 4.78 -5.67 21.81
N ILE A 17 5.60 -4.61 21.90
CA ILE A 17 6.94 -4.62 21.29
C ILE A 17 7.91 -5.58 22.02
N PRO A 18 8.07 -5.54 23.36
CA PRO A 18 9.05 -6.39 24.02
C PRO A 18 8.62 -7.86 24.16
N VAL A 19 7.33 -8.15 24.32
CA VAL A 19 6.86 -9.51 24.67
C VAL A 19 6.10 -10.16 23.52
N VAL A 20 5.12 -9.46 22.94
CA VAL A 20 4.27 -10.06 21.90
C VAL A 20 5.03 -10.19 20.59
N ALA A 21 5.71 -9.14 20.11
CA ALA A 21 6.49 -9.19 18.89
C ALA A 21 7.67 -10.16 19.01
N GLY A 22 8.28 -10.30 20.20
CA GLY A 22 9.32 -11.30 20.48
C GLY A 22 8.80 -12.74 20.39
N ALA A 23 7.65 -13.04 21.01
CA ALA A 23 7.01 -14.35 20.92
C ALA A 23 6.55 -14.67 19.49
N LEU A 24 6.00 -13.68 18.79
CA LEU A 24 5.60 -13.79 17.40
C LEU A 24 6.80 -13.98 16.46
N LEU A 25 7.93 -13.32 16.74
CA LEU A 25 9.20 -13.55 16.05
C LEU A 25 9.70 -14.97 16.25
N ALA A 26 9.68 -15.48 17.48
CA ALA A 26 10.08 -16.86 17.77
C ALA A 26 9.18 -17.87 17.05
N LEU A 27 7.85 -17.71 17.15
CA LEU A 27 6.87 -18.54 16.45
C LEU A 27 7.09 -18.48 14.93
N ALA A 28 7.28 -17.28 14.38
CA ALA A 28 7.46 -17.07 12.96
C ALA A 28 8.80 -17.60 12.44
N ALA A 29 9.87 -17.50 13.23
CA ALA A 29 11.19 -18.05 12.88
C ALA A 29 11.19 -19.58 12.82
N LEU A 30 10.31 -20.22 13.59
CA LEU A 30 10.13 -21.67 13.65
C LEU A 30 9.11 -22.20 12.62
N THR A 31 8.08 -21.41 12.28
CA THR A 31 6.94 -21.89 11.47
C THR A 31 6.86 -21.32 10.06
N LEU A 32 7.42 -20.13 9.81
CA LEU A 32 7.29 -19.48 8.51
C LEU A 32 8.49 -19.78 7.60
N ARG A 33 8.18 -20.31 6.42
CA ARG A 33 9.16 -20.57 5.35
C ARG A 33 9.90 -19.30 4.89
N ARG A 34 9.32 -18.11 5.12
CA ARG A 34 9.83 -16.79 4.69
C ARG A 34 10.45 -15.96 5.85
N ARG A 35 11.08 -16.62 6.83
CA ARG A 35 11.64 -15.96 8.02
C ARG A 35 12.65 -14.83 7.74
N SER A 36 13.51 -14.97 6.73
CA SER A 36 14.49 -13.94 6.38
C SER A 36 13.85 -12.66 5.84
N VAL A 37 12.78 -12.81 5.04
CA VAL A 37 11.98 -11.69 4.53
C VAL A 37 11.25 -10.98 5.67
N LEU A 38 10.68 -11.75 6.60
CA LEU A 38 10.04 -11.20 7.80
C LEU A 38 11.02 -10.35 8.63
N LEU A 39 12.20 -10.89 8.93
CA LEU A 39 13.22 -10.17 9.72
C LEU A 39 13.67 -8.89 9.02
N LEU A 40 13.90 -8.95 7.71
CA LEU A 40 14.25 -7.76 6.92
C LEU A 40 13.11 -6.73 6.90
N ALA A 41 11.85 -7.17 6.78
CA ALA A 41 10.69 -6.28 6.82
C ALA A 41 10.56 -5.55 8.16
N LEU A 42 10.78 -6.26 9.27
CA LEU A 42 10.77 -5.68 10.60
C LEU A 42 11.92 -4.69 10.80
N LEU A 43 13.12 -4.99 10.28
CA LEU A 43 14.25 -4.05 10.30
C LEU A 43 13.94 -2.77 9.51
N LEU A 44 13.38 -2.92 8.31
CA LEU A 44 12.95 -1.78 7.48
C LEU A 44 11.90 -0.92 8.21
N ALA A 45 10.91 -1.56 8.83
CA ALA A 45 9.88 -0.86 9.60
C ALA A 45 10.45 -0.18 10.86
N PHE A 46 11.40 -0.81 11.55
CA PHE A 46 12.07 -0.26 12.74
C PHE A 46 12.81 1.04 12.42
N VAL A 47 13.39 1.16 11.22
CA VAL A 47 14.05 2.39 10.76
C VAL A 47 13.01 3.39 10.23
N ALA A 48 12.06 2.93 9.40
CA ALA A 48 11.17 3.83 8.69
C ALA A 48 10.07 4.43 9.59
N VAL A 49 9.50 3.70 10.56
CA VAL A 49 8.42 4.25 11.41
C VAL A 49 8.88 5.49 12.21
N PRO A 50 10.02 5.47 12.94
CA PRO A 50 10.49 6.66 13.63
C PRO A 50 10.79 7.83 12.69
N LEU A 51 11.44 7.58 11.55
CA LEU A 51 11.72 8.63 10.57
C LEU A 51 10.45 9.29 10.04
N LEU A 52 9.44 8.49 9.70
CA LEU A 52 8.15 9.00 9.24
C LEU A 52 7.40 9.74 10.36
N LYS A 53 7.48 9.30 11.61
CA LYS A 53 6.91 10.03 12.77
C LYS A 53 7.43 11.45 12.84
N TYR A 54 8.74 11.65 12.72
CA TYR A 54 9.32 12.99 12.73
C TYR A 54 9.06 13.77 11.43
N ALA A 55 9.07 13.10 10.27
CA ALA A 55 8.81 13.76 9.00
C ALA A 55 7.36 14.29 8.89
N PHE A 56 6.39 13.53 9.39
CA PHE A 56 4.98 13.91 9.34
C PHE A 56 4.57 14.82 10.50
N ALA A 57 5.17 14.61 11.67
CA ALA A 57 4.91 15.37 12.90
C ALA A 57 3.42 15.47 13.26
N ASP A 58 2.65 14.40 12.96
CA ASP A 58 1.21 14.36 13.17
C ASP A 58 0.89 14.15 14.66
N PRO A 59 0.12 15.04 15.31
CA PRO A 59 -0.21 14.91 16.72
C PRO A 59 -1.10 13.70 17.00
N ARG A 60 -1.00 13.15 18.21
CA ARG A 60 -1.88 12.06 18.66
C ARG A 60 -3.23 12.63 19.09
N PRO A 61 -4.35 11.89 18.91
CA PRO A 61 -5.66 12.32 19.42
C PRO A 61 -5.68 12.55 20.94
N CYS A 62 -4.79 11.86 21.67
CA CYS A 62 -4.66 12.01 23.11
C CYS A 62 -4.12 13.37 23.57
N ALA A 63 -3.51 14.16 22.68
CA ALA A 63 -3.06 15.52 22.98
C ALA A 63 -4.24 16.46 23.28
N ASP A 64 -5.42 16.16 22.72
CA ASP A 64 -6.65 16.93 22.93
C ASP A 64 -7.52 16.37 24.09
N GLY A 65 -6.96 15.48 24.92
CA GLY A 65 -7.58 14.98 26.15
C GLY A 65 -8.47 13.74 26.01
N VAL A 66 -8.46 13.02 24.87
CA VAL A 66 -9.41 11.94 24.56
C VAL A 66 -8.86 10.52 24.81
N ALA A 67 -7.91 10.34 25.73
CA ALA A 67 -7.25 9.04 25.96
C ALA A 67 -7.65 8.30 27.24
N LYS A 68 -7.62 6.97 27.15
CA LYS A 68 -7.83 6.05 28.28
C LYS A 68 -6.55 5.68 29.02
N ILE A 69 -5.40 6.11 28.51
CA ILE A 69 -4.06 5.88 29.07
C ILE A 69 -3.22 7.15 28.94
N ALA A 70 -2.06 7.18 29.61
CA ALA A 70 -1.08 8.24 29.44
C ALA A 70 -0.69 8.39 27.95
N CYS A 71 -0.74 9.62 27.44
CA CYS A 71 -0.43 9.92 26.05
C CYS A 71 1.07 9.71 25.80
N PRO A 72 1.47 8.86 24.83
CA PRO A 72 2.87 8.72 24.46
C PRO A 72 3.46 10.05 23.98
N SER A 73 4.73 10.31 24.29
CA SER A 73 5.39 11.60 24.02
C SER A 73 5.83 11.80 22.56
N ASP A 74 5.75 10.78 21.71
CA ASP A 74 6.13 10.82 20.31
C ASP A 74 4.94 11.05 19.37
N PHE A 75 5.20 11.35 18.10
CA PHE A 75 4.17 11.60 17.09
C PHE A 75 3.31 10.36 16.75
N GLY A 76 2.09 10.60 16.27
CA GLY A 76 1.09 9.56 16.03
C GLY A 76 1.20 8.83 14.69
N MET A 77 1.66 9.49 13.62
CA MET A 77 1.69 8.91 12.27
C MET A 77 3.06 8.36 11.88
N PRO A 78 3.21 7.10 11.44
CA PRO A 78 2.24 6.00 11.48
C PRO A 78 2.27 5.21 12.79
N SER A 79 1.23 4.40 13.02
CA SER A 79 1.20 3.47 14.17
C SER A 79 2.15 2.29 13.99
N ALA A 80 3.16 2.19 14.87
CA ALA A 80 4.12 1.08 14.89
C ALA A 80 3.45 -0.28 15.15
N HIS A 81 2.48 -0.32 16.08
CA HIS A 81 1.71 -1.51 16.42
C HIS A 81 0.96 -2.08 15.21
N ALA A 82 0.33 -1.20 14.43
CA ALA A 82 -0.38 -1.58 13.21
C ALA A 82 0.58 -2.04 12.11
N ALA A 83 1.73 -1.36 11.95
CA ALA A 83 2.75 -1.73 10.97
C ALA A 83 3.34 -3.12 11.24
N VAL A 84 3.77 -3.39 12.49
CA VAL A 84 4.30 -4.70 12.90
C VAL A 84 3.24 -5.79 12.77
N SER A 85 2.00 -5.52 13.19
CA SER A 85 0.87 -6.45 13.03
C SER A 85 0.64 -6.83 11.57
N ALA A 86 0.66 -5.85 10.67
CA ALA A 86 0.47 -6.07 9.25
C ALA A 86 1.61 -6.88 8.62
N ILE A 87 2.87 -6.64 9.04
CA ILE A 87 4.04 -7.42 8.62
C ILE A 87 3.89 -8.90 9.02
N PHE A 88 3.46 -9.18 10.24
CA PHE A 88 3.21 -10.55 10.68
C PHE A 88 2.06 -11.22 9.92
N ALA A 89 0.96 -10.51 9.70
CA ALA A 89 -0.19 -11.03 8.96
C ALA A 89 0.17 -11.39 7.52
N ILE A 90 0.88 -10.50 6.79
CA ILE A 90 1.29 -10.78 5.41
C ILE A 90 2.36 -11.88 5.34
N ALA A 91 3.27 -11.96 6.32
CA ALA A 91 4.26 -13.02 6.38
C ALA A 91 3.65 -14.42 6.59
N ALA A 92 2.48 -14.49 7.23
CA ALA A 92 1.76 -15.73 7.52
C ALA A 92 0.85 -16.22 6.38
N LEU A 93 0.72 -15.48 5.27
CA LEU A 93 -0.09 -15.91 4.12
C LEU A 93 0.30 -17.32 3.64
N GLY A 94 -0.70 -18.18 3.39
CA GLY A 94 -0.51 -19.59 3.04
C GLY A 94 -0.10 -20.52 4.19
N SER A 95 0.01 -20.02 5.43
CA SER A 95 0.28 -20.82 6.63
C SER A 95 -0.92 -20.82 7.59
N PRO A 96 -1.24 -21.92 8.30
CA PRO A 96 -2.30 -21.94 9.33
C PRO A 96 -2.15 -20.85 10.40
N VAL A 97 -0.93 -20.36 10.62
CA VAL A 97 -0.61 -19.28 11.55
C VAL A 97 -1.33 -17.96 11.19
N PHE A 98 -1.73 -17.76 9.93
CA PHE A 98 -2.51 -16.60 9.49
C PHE A 98 -3.81 -16.42 10.27
N TYR A 99 -4.51 -17.53 10.57
CA TYR A 99 -5.77 -17.50 11.33
C TYR A 99 -5.60 -17.04 12.78
N VAL A 100 -4.36 -16.98 13.27
CA VAL A 100 -4.02 -16.42 14.58
C VAL A 100 -3.53 -14.98 14.44
N LEU A 101 -2.57 -14.74 13.54
CA LEU A 101 -1.89 -13.45 13.45
C LEU A 101 -2.73 -12.35 12.81
N ALA A 102 -3.56 -12.66 11.82
CA ALA A 102 -4.40 -11.66 11.19
C ALA A 102 -5.49 -11.11 12.15
N PRO A 103 -6.29 -11.95 12.86
CA PRO A 103 -7.24 -11.45 13.84
C PRO A 103 -6.57 -10.74 15.03
N LEU A 104 -5.44 -11.26 15.52
CA LEU A 104 -4.66 -10.60 16.57
C LEU A 104 -4.17 -9.21 16.11
N GLY A 105 -3.66 -9.11 14.88
CA GLY A 105 -3.20 -7.86 14.30
C GLY A 105 -4.32 -6.84 14.12
N LEU A 106 -5.52 -7.29 13.73
CA LEU A 106 -6.71 -6.44 13.69
C LEU A 106 -7.10 -5.94 15.08
N PHE A 107 -7.09 -6.81 16.09
CA PHE A 107 -7.36 -6.43 17.47
C PHE A 107 -6.34 -5.41 18.00
N VAL A 108 -5.04 -5.66 17.78
CA VAL A 108 -3.97 -4.74 18.18
C VAL A 108 -4.15 -3.39 17.50
N SER A 109 -4.46 -3.37 16.20
CA SER A 109 -4.71 -2.14 15.43
C SER A 109 -5.92 -1.38 15.98
N TYR A 110 -7.04 -2.07 16.20
CA TYR A 110 -8.27 -1.50 16.79
C TYR A 110 -8.01 -0.94 18.19
N SER A 111 -7.24 -1.65 19.02
CA SER A 111 -6.97 -1.25 20.40
C SER A 111 -6.28 0.13 20.48
N ARG A 112 -5.53 0.53 19.45
CA ARG A 112 -4.86 1.85 19.39
C ARG A 112 -5.86 2.99 19.25
N ILE A 113 -6.92 2.76 18.46
CA ILE A 113 -8.04 3.70 18.30
C ILE A 113 -8.88 3.69 19.57
N TYR A 114 -9.20 2.51 20.10
CA TYR A 114 -10.01 2.34 21.31
C TYR A 114 -9.42 3.04 22.54
N LEU A 115 -8.09 3.06 22.69
CA LEU A 115 -7.40 3.76 23.77
C LEU A 115 -7.27 5.27 23.55
N GLY A 116 -7.57 5.77 22.35
CA GLY A 116 -7.45 7.19 21.99
C GLY A 116 -6.02 7.65 21.69
N VAL A 117 -5.06 6.72 21.55
CA VAL A 117 -3.65 7.08 21.29
C VAL A 117 -3.31 7.20 19.82
N HIS A 118 -4.18 6.71 18.92
CA HIS A 118 -4.05 6.85 17.48
C HIS A 118 -5.39 7.11 16.80
N SER A 119 -5.35 7.89 15.71
CA SER A 119 -6.50 8.05 14.81
C SER A 119 -6.63 6.87 13.83
N LEU A 120 -7.78 6.77 13.16
CA LEU A 120 -7.99 5.79 12.09
C LEU A 120 -6.94 5.92 10.98
N ALA A 121 -6.62 7.15 10.56
CA ALA A 121 -5.61 7.41 9.53
C ALA A 121 -4.21 6.96 9.99
N GLN A 122 -3.86 7.18 11.26
CA GLN A 122 -2.57 6.75 11.82
C GLN A 122 -2.40 5.23 11.86
N VAL A 123 -3.49 4.51 12.18
CA VAL A 123 -3.52 3.05 12.13
C VAL A 123 -3.47 2.54 10.69
N ALA A 124 -4.28 3.12 9.79
CA ALA A 124 -4.30 2.78 8.37
C ALA A 124 -2.93 2.98 7.69
N GLY A 125 -2.28 4.11 7.99
CA GLY A 125 -0.93 4.42 7.51
C GLY A 125 0.09 3.39 8.02
N GLY A 126 -0.04 2.94 9.28
CA GLY A 126 0.74 1.84 9.83
C GLY A 126 0.55 0.53 9.07
N VAL A 127 -0.70 0.10 8.85
CA VAL A 127 -1.01 -1.14 8.10
C VAL A 127 -0.41 -1.09 6.69
N ALA A 128 -0.64 -0.01 5.97
CA ALA A 128 -0.15 0.16 4.60
C ALA A 128 1.38 0.15 4.55
N MET A 129 2.04 0.87 5.47
CA MET A 129 3.49 0.94 5.59
C MET A 129 4.11 -0.42 5.97
N GLY A 130 3.46 -1.20 6.83
CA GLY A 130 3.89 -2.55 7.18
C GLY A 130 3.89 -3.49 5.97
N ILE A 131 2.81 -3.48 5.18
CA ILE A 131 2.71 -4.29 3.95
C ILE A 131 3.75 -3.85 2.91
N SER A 132 3.92 -2.54 2.69
CA SER A 132 4.96 -2.00 1.81
C SER A 132 6.37 -2.42 2.25
N SER A 133 6.66 -2.41 3.56
CA SER A 133 7.94 -2.84 4.12
C SER A 133 8.20 -4.33 3.87
N TYR A 134 7.19 -5.18 4.02
CA TYR A 134 7.31 -6.61 3.71
C TYR A 134 7.62 -6.87 2.22
N TRP A 135 6.97 -6.14 1.32
CA TRP A 135 7.25 -6.28 -0.11
C TRP A 135 8.59 -5.72 -0.55
N LEU A 136 9.02 -4.59 0.04
CA LEU A 136 10.36 -4.10 -0.19
C LEU A 136 11.39 -5.13 0.29
N ALA A 137 11.21 -5.70 1.47
CA ALA A 137 12.05 -6.79 1.98
C ALA A 137 12.06 -8.00 1.06
N ALA A 138 10.90 -8.45 0.57
CA ALA A 138 10.81 -9.58 -0.35
C ALA A 138 11.57 -9.31 -1.66
N SER A 139 11.42 -8.10 -2.20
CA SER A 139 12.07 -7.67 -3.45
C SER A 139 13.59 -7.59 -3.30
N LEU A 140 14.07 -7.02 -2.19
CA LEU A 140 15.50 -6.97 -1.87
C LEU A 140 16.07 -8.37 -1.66
N HIS A 141 15.41 -9.19 -0.86
CA HIS A 141 15.82 -10.56 -0.57
C HIS A 141 15.93 -11.42 -1.84
N ALA A 142 14.97 -11.31 -2.75
CA ALA A 142 14.99 -12.00 -4.05
C ALA A 142 16.20 -11.56 -4.92
N ARG A 143 16.56 -10.27 -4.90
CA ARG A 143 17.74 -9.75 -5.63
C ARG A 143 19.06 -10.29 -5.06
N PHE A 144 19.17 -10.45 -3.74
CA PHE A 144 20.37 -10.99 -3.10
C PHE A 144 20.53 -12.50 -3.34
N ILE A 145 19.46 -13.29 -3.25
CA ILE A 145 19.53 -14.74 -3.52
C ILE A 145 19.81 -15.03 -5.00
N ARG A 146 19.17 -14.34 -5.95
CA ARG A 146 19.42 -14.52 -7.39
C ARG A 146 20.84 -14.18 -7.82
N LYS A 147 21.54 -13.29 -7.10
CA LYS A 147 22.96 -12.99 -7.34
C LYS A 147 23.88 -14.17 -7.00
N GLY A 148 23.51 -15.02 -6.03
CA GLY A 148 24.26 -16.21 -5.64
C GLY A 148 24.05 -17.42 -6.55
N SER A 149 22.94 -17.46 -7.30
CA SER A 149 22.55 -18.58 -8.17
C SER A 149 22.82 -18.32 -9.66
N ARG A 150 23.84 -17.52 -10.02
CA ARG A 150 24.22 -17.27 -11.43
C ARG A 150 24.91 -18.49 -12.06
N GLN A 151 24.27 -19.65 -12.03
CA GLN A 151 24.61 -20.76 -12.90
C GLN A 151 23.44 -21.76 -12.96
N PHE A 152 22.29 -21.38 -13.50
CA PHE A 152 21.50 -22.25 -14.38
C PHE A 152 20.27 -21.55 -14.96
N SER A 153 19.90 -22.06 -16.13
CA SER A 153 18.64 -21.93 -16.87
C SER A 153 18.27 -20.56 -17.44
N GLY A 154 18.43 -20.48 -18.77
CA GLY A 154 17.72 -19.54 -19.62
C GLY A 154 16.22 -19.61 -19.37
N VAL A 155 15.70 -18.56 -18.74
CA VAL A 155 14.26 -18.31 -18.67
C VAL A 155 13.91 -17.51 -19.92
N LYS A 156 13.04 -18.12 -20.72
CA LYS A 156 12.54 -17.61 -22.00
C LYS A 156 12.04 -16.17 -21.88
N ALA A 157 12.28 -15.41 -22.94
CA ALA A 157 11.76 -14.07 -23.14
C ALA A 157 10.26 -14.01 -22.82
N GLN A 158 9.89 -12.92 -22.14
CA GLN A 158 8.52 -12.51 -21.83
C GLN A 158 7.63 -12.70 -23.06
N HIS A 159 6.60 -13.56 -22.98
CA HIS A 159 5.58 -13.59 -24.02
C HIS A 159 4.80 -12.26 -23.98
N PRO A 160 4.74 -11.49 -25.08
CA PRO A 160 3.95 -10.27 -25.10
C PRO A 160 2.48 -10.62 -24.85
N ARG A 161 1.82 -9.84 -23.97
CA ARG A 161 0.38 -9.98 -23.72
C ARG A 161 -0.39 -9.76 -25.00
N SER A 162 -1.55 -10.41 -25.14
CA SER A 162 -2.52 -9.97 -26.13
C SER A 162 -2.99 -8.55 -25.76
N PRO A 163 -3.02 -7.60 -26.70
CA PRO A 163 -3.41 -6.22 -26.43
C PRO A 163 -4.74 -6.08 -25.67
N GLY A 164 -5.72 -6.94 -25.98
CA GLY A 164 -7.06 -6.88 -25.36
C GLY A 164 -7.11 -7.19 -23.85
N LEU A 165 -6.20 -8.02 -23.33
CA LEU A 165 -6.14 -8.30 -21.88
C LEU A 165 -5.60 -7.10 -21.11
N GLU A 166 -4.64 -6.38 -21.69
CA GLU A 166 -4.10 -5.15 -21.11
C GLU A 166 -5.18 -4.06 -21.06
N THR A 167 -5.94 -3.91 -22.16
CA THR A 167 -7.06 -2.97 -22.22
C THR A 167 -8.11 -3.27 -21.14
N ARG A 168 -8.50 -4.54 -20.94
CA ARG A 168 -9.49 -4.94 -19.91
C ARG A 168 -9.01 -4.62 -18.50
N ARG A 169 -7.73 -4.90 -18.21
CA ARG A 169 -7.12 -4.56 -16.92
C ARG A 169 -7.20 -3.07 -16.64
N GLN A 170 -6.81 -2.25 -17.62
CA GLN A 170 -6.79 -0.79 -17.47
C GLN A 170 -8.20 -0.20 -17.34
N ALA A 171 -9.19 -0.78 -18.04
CA ALA A 171 -10.59 -0.39 -17.86
C ALA A 171 -11.08 -0.64 -16.42
N ILE A 172 -10.74 -1.78 -15.83
CA ILE A 172 -11.17 -2.10 -14.46
C ILE A 172 -10.39 -1.28 -13.42
N HIS A 173 -9.10 -1.05 -13.65
CA HIS A 173 -8.28 -0.15 -12.83
C HIS A 173 -8.87 1.26 -12.80
N LEU A 174 -9.28 1.78 -13.96
CA LEU A 174 -9.97 3.06 -14.10
C LEU A 174 -11.31 3.05 -13.35
N VAL A 175 -12.18 2.07 -13.61
CA VAL A 175 -13.50 1.97 -12.96
C VAL A 175 -13.37 1.87 -11.44
N PHE A 176 -12.43 1.07 -10.95
CA PHE A 176 -12.19 0.90 -9.53
C PHE A 176 -11.69 2.19 -8.88
N GLY A 177 -10.78 2.92 -9.54
CA GLY A 177 -10.33 4.22 -9.05
C GLY A 177 -11.42 5.28 -9.03
N VAL A 178 -12.25 5.36 -10.07
CA VAL A 178 -13.44 6.24 -10.08
C VAL A 178 -14.39 5.87 -8.95
N PHE A 179 -14.59 4.57 -8.69
CA PHE A 179 -15.38 4.10 -7.54
C PHE A 179 -14.79 4.59 -6.21
N LEU A 180 -13.47 4.44 -5.97
CA LEU A 180 -12.83 4.93 -4.74
C LEU A 180 -12.96 6.45 -4.56
N VAL A 181 -12.75 7.22 -5.63
CA VAL A 181 -12.88 8.68 -5.59
C VAL A 181 -14.33 9.07 -5.29
N SER A 182 -15.30 8.43 -5.94
CA SER A 182 -16.72 8.67 -5.71
C SER A 182 -17.13 8.33 -4.27
N LEU A 183 -16.61 7.24 -3.72
CA LEU A 183 -16.80 6.83 -2.33
C LEU A 183 -16.29 7.90 -1.35
N GLY A 184 -15.09 8.42 -1.63
CA GLY A 184 -14.48 9.48 -0.83
C GLY A 184 -15.24 10.80 -0.89
N ILE A 185 -15.75 11.18 -2.06
CA ILE A 185 -16.59 12.38 -2.21
C ILE A 185 -17.91 12.22 -1.45
N ALA A 186 -18.56 11.05 -1.57
CA ALA A 186 -19.89 10.84 -1.01
C ALA A 186 -19.90 10.68 0.53
N PHE A 187 -18.88 10.01 1.08
CA PHE A 187 -18.89 9.60 2.50
C PHE A 187 -17.69 10.12 3.31
N GLY A 188 -16.74 10.81 2.67
CA GLY A 188 -15.59 11.43 3.34
C GLY A 188 -14.41 10.49 3.63
N LYS A 189 -13.39 11.06 4.27
CA LYS A 189 -12.07 10.43 4.49
C LYS A 189 -12.13 9.15 5.32
N SER A 190 -12.83 9.18 6.45
CA SER A 190 -12.91 8.04 7.36
C SER A 190 -13.54 6.82 6.69
N PHE A 191 -14.67 7.03 6.00
CA PHE A 191 -15.37 5.97 5.30
C PHE A 191 -14.55 5.37 4.15
N LEU A 192 -13.83 6.20 3.40
CA LEU A 192 -12.90 5.72 2.37
C LEU A 192 -11.79 4.83 2.98
N ILE A 193 -11.17 5.28 4.07
CA ILE A 193 -10.11 4.52 4.75
C ILE A 193 -10.64 3.20 5.31
N GLU A 194 -11.80 3.20 5.95
CA GLU A 194 -12.46 1.98 6.46
C GLU A 194 -12.76 1.00 5.32
N SER A 195 -13.30 1.50 4.22
CA SER A 195 -13.58 0.70 3.03
C SER A 195 -12.31 0.09 2.45
N LEU A 196 -11.23 0.89 2.32
CA LEU A 196 -9.92 0.41 1.86
C LEU A 196 -9.33 -0.66 2.78
N LEU A 197 -9.43 -0.49 4.10
CA LEU A 197 -9.00 -1.49 5.08
C LEU A 197 -9.83 -2.78 4.99
N ALA A 198 -11.15 -2.66 4.82
CA ALA A 198 -12.03 -3.82 4.68
C ALA A 198 -11.73 -4.60 3.38
N MET A 199 -11.58 -3.89 2.25
CA MET A 199 -11.18 -4.51 0.98
C MET A 199 -9.79 -5.16 1.06
N LEU A 200 -8.84 -4.52 1.74
CA LEU A 200 -7.49 -5.05 1.95
C LEU A 200 -7.52 -6.32 2.81
N ALA A 201 -8.25 -6.33 3.93
CA ALA A 201 -8.42 -7.50 4.78
C ALA A 201 -9.09 -8.66 4.01
N GLY A 202 -10.15 -8.37 3.26
CA GLY A 202 -10.83 -9.34 2.40
C GLY A 202 -9.90 -9.91 1.33
N LEU A 203 -9.12 -9.07 0.66
CA LEU A 203 -8.15 -9.50 -0.35
C LEU A 203 -7.05 -10.37 0.26
N LEU A 204 -6.50 -10.01 1.42
CA LEU A 204 -5.51 -10.83 2.13
C LEU A 204 -6.07 -12.20 2.52
N LEU A 205 -7.33 -12.28 2.97
CA LEU A 205 -8.00 -13.54 3.23
C LEU A 205 -8.16 -14.39 1.96
N LEU A 206 -8.60 -13.79 0.85
CA LEU A 206 -8.73 -14.50 -0.43
C LEU A 206 -7.39 -15.02 -0.94
N VAL A 207 -6.33 -14.20 -0.84
CA VAL A 207 -4.95 -14.62 -1.14
C VAL A 207 -4.50 -15.76 -0.24
N HIS A 208 -4.78 -15.69 1.06
CA HIS A 208 -4.47 -16.76 2.00
C HIS A 208 -5.14 -18.08 1.61
N LEU A 209 -6.47 -18.05 1.39
CA LEU A 209 -7.26 -19.21 0.99
C LEU A 209 -6.72 -19.82 -0.31
N ARG A 210 -6.37 -18.98 -1.29
CA ARG A 210 -5.83 -19.43 -2.56
C ARG A 210 -4.46 -20.10 -2.44
N LEU A 211 -3.58 -19.56 -1.60
CA LEU A 211 -2.28 -20.17 -1.29
C LEU A 211 -2.44 -21.50 -0.52
N GLY A 212 -3.51 -21.64 0.27
CA GLY A 212 -3.91 -22.89 0.91
C GLY A 212 -4.60 -23.90 -0.02
N GLY A 213 -4.72 -23.60 -1.32
CA GLY A 213 -5.34 -24.48 -2.32
C GLY A 213 -6.85 -24.33 -2.48
N VAL A 214 -7.50 -23.46 -1.70
CA VAL A 214 -8.94 -23.19 -1.81
C VAL A 214 -9.21 -22.20 -2.93
N LYS A 215 -9.98 -22.60 -3.94
CA LYS A 215 -10.37 -21.73 -5.05
C LYS A 215 -11.73 -21.09 -4.77
N VAL A 216 -11.77 -19.75 -4.78
CA VAL A 216 -13.00 -18.97 -4.62
C VAL A 216 -13.35 -18.37 -5.97
N TRP A 217 -14.53 -18.70 -6.51
CA TRP A 217 -14.90 -18.37 -7.90
C TRP A 217 -14.77 -16.89 -8.25
N PHE A 218 -15.25 -15.98 -7.40
CA PHE A 218 -15.16 -14.54 -7.63
C PHE A 218 -13.72 -14.03 -7.50
N PHE A 219 -12.88 -14.67 -6.68
CA PHE A 219 -11.48 -14.28 -6.58
C PHE A 219 -10.71 -14.62 -7.85
N GLU A 220 -11.05 -15.72 -8.53
CA GLU A 220 -10.44 -16.03 -9.83
C GLU A 220 -10.78 -14.96 -10.89
N LEU A 221 -11.96 -14.32 -10.83
CA LEU A 221 -12.29 -13.16 -11.66
C LEU A 221 -11.38 -11.96 -11.34
N VAL A 222 -11.14 -11.69 -10.05
CA VAL A 222 -10.21 -10.62 -9.63
C VAL A 222 -8.78 -10.92 -10.12
N LEU A 223 -8.34 -12.16 -10.04
CA LEU A 223 -7.02 -12.59 -10.51
C LEU A 223 -6.90 -12.47 -12.04
N GLU A 224 -7.88 -12.96 -12.80
CA GLU A 224 -7.89 -12.84 -14.26
C GLU A 224 -7.74 -11.38 -14.73
N VAL A 225 -8.26 -10.45 -13.94
CA VAL A 225 -8.23 -9.01 -14.23
C VAL A 225 -6.95 -8.32 -13.76
N PHE A 226 -6.54 -8.52 -12.51
CA PHE A 226 -5.46 -7.75 -11.87
C PHE A 226 -4.10 -8.43 -11.94
N GLU A 227 -4.04 -9.73 -12.20
CA GLU A 227 -2.80 -10.50 -12.11
C GLU A 227 -1.92 -10.34 -13.34
N ARG A 228 -0.63 -10.13 -13.10
CA ARG A 228 0.39 -10.29 -14.14
C ARG A 228 0.77 -11.77 -14.18
N LYS A 229 0.88 -12.39 -15.37
CA LYS A 229 1.39 -13.77 -15.49
C LYS A 229 2.76 -13.87 -14.77
N ASP A 230 2.97 -14.97 -14.05
CA ASP A 230 4.21 -15.34 -13.34
C ASP A 230 4.55 -14.55 -12.06
N VAL A 231 3.55 -14.16 -11.28
CA VAL A 231 3.78 -13.53 -9.96
C VAL A 231 3.72 -14.55 -8.84
N GLU A 232 4.73 -14.56 -7.95
CA GLU A 232 4.82 -15.50 -6.81
C GLU A 232 3.67 -15.36 -5.77
N LEU A 233 2.98 -14.22 -5.76
CA LEU A 233 1.87 -13.93 -4.86
C LEU A 233 0.62 -13.56 -5.68
N PRO A 234 -0.46 -14.34 -5.57
CA PRO A 234 -1.70 -14.04 -6.29
C PRO A 234 -2.26 -12.68 -5.83
N GLY A 235 -2.86 -11.94 -6.75
CA GLY A 235 -3.50 -10.66 -6.44
C GLY A 235 -2.52 -9.51 -6.13
N ARG A 236 -1.22 -9.66 -6.41
CA ARG A 236 -0.20 -8.62 -6.13
C ARG A 236 -0.56 -7.24 -6.69
N GLY A 237 -1.06 -7.16 -7.92
CA GLY A 237 -1.46 -5.89 -8.54
C GLY A 237 -2.59 -5.19 -7.76
N ALA A 238 -3.64 -5.93 -7.42
CA ALA A 238 -4.76 -5.42 -6.61
C ALA A 238 -4.31 -5.01 -5.21
N LEU A 239 -3.43 -5.80 -4.58
CA LEU A 239 -2.84 -5.46 -3.28
C LEU A 239 -2.02 -4.15 -3.36
N HIS A 240 -1.18 -3.97 -4.40
CA HIS A 240 -0.41 -2.73 -4.57
C HIS A 240 -1.33 -1.53 -4.74
N TYR A 241 -2.40 -1.69 -5.53
CA TYR A 241 -3.38 -0.62 -5.76
C TYR A 241 -4.09 -0.21 -4.47
N LEU A 242 -4.56 -1.18 -3.68
CA LEU A 242 -5.22 -0.92 -2.39
C LEU A 242 -4.26 -0.28 -1.39
N VAL A 243 -3.04 -0.82 -1.27
CA VAL A 243 -2.02 -0.28 -0.35
C VAL A 243 -1.60 1.12 -0.76
N GLY A 244 -1.39 1.37 -2.05
CA GLY A 244 -1.08 2.68 -2.60
C GLY A 244 -2.19 3.70 -2.32
N SER A 245 -3.44 3.35 -2.62
CA SER A 245 -4.60 4.20 -2.33
C SER A 245 -4.75 4.47 -0.82
N LEU A 246 -4.51 3.47 0.03
CA LEU A 246 -4.54 3.59 1.47
C LEU A 246 -3.41 4.48 2.02
N LEU A 247 -2.21 4.39 1.44
CA LEU A 247 -1.08 5.25 1.78
C LEU A 247 -1.44 6.72 1.51
N VAL A 248 -1.95 7.04 0.31
CA VAL A 248 -2.34 8.42 0.00
C VAL A 248 -3.45 8.88 0.94
N ALA A 249 -4.53 8.09 1.08
CA ALA A 249 -5.66 8.44 1.93
C ALA A 249 -5.24 8.66 3.39
N ALA A 250 -4.28 7.89 3.90
CA ALA A 250 -3.80 8.01 5.27
C ALA A 250 -2.83 9.19 5.47
N PHE A 251 -1.80 9.32 4.63
CA PHE A 251 -0.68 10.24 4.83
C PHE A 251 -0.88 11.64 4.23
N ALA A 252 -1.81 11.80 3.28
CA ALA A 252 -2.13 13.11 2.73
C ALA A 252 -2.75 14.02 3.81
N ARG A 253 -2.20 15.23 3.94
CA ARG A 253 -2.72 16.25 4.86
C ARG A 253 -4.08 16.75 4.40
N ASP A 254 -4.21 16.95 3.09
CA ASP A 254 -5.45 17.42 2.46
C ASP A 254 -6.20 16.25 1.83
N PHE A 255 -7.50 16.16 2.10
CA PHE A 255 -8.31 15.05 1.60
C PHE A 255 -8.61 15.17 0.11
N ASN A 256 -8.82 16.37 -0.41
CA ASN A 256 -9.04 16.58 -1.84
C ASN A 256 -7.79 16.22 -2.66
N PHE A 257 -6.61 16.54 -2.14
CA PHE A 257 -5.35 16.05 -2.69
C PHE A 257 -5.29 14.52 -2.70
N ALA A 258 -5.73 13.86 -1.64
CA ALA A 258 -5.72 12.40 -1.58
C ALA A 258 -6.59 11.79 -2.69
N LEU A 259 -7.80 12.32 -2.86
CA LEU A 259 -8.70 11.92 -3.94
C LEU A 259 -8.09 12.23 -5.31
N ALA A 260 -7.44 13.38 -5.47
CA ALA A 260 -6.80 13.77 -6.72
C ALA A 260 -5.65 12.82 -7.09
N ALA A 261 -4.83 12.41 -6.13
CA ALA A 261 -3.75 11.46 -6.36
C ALA A 261 -4.27 10.05 -6.69
N ILE A 262 -5.37 9.60 -6.07
CA ILE A 262 -6.05 8.35 -6.46
C ILE A 262 -6.63 8.46 -7.88
N ALA A 263 -7.23 9.60 -8.22
CA ALA A 263 -7.75 9.87 -9.57
C ALA A 263 -6.63 9.87 -10.62
N ILE A 264 -5.48 10.49 -10.33
CA ILE A 264 -4.30 10.48 -11.22
C ILE A 264 -3.75 9.06 -11.37
N LEU A 265 -3.65 8.29 -10.29
CA LEU A 265 -3.23 6.88 -10.38
C LEU A 265 -4.19 6.06 -11.27
N ALA A 266 -5.50 6.28 -11.15
CA ALA A 266 -6.49 5.51 -11.89
C ALA A 266 -6.55 5.90 -13.37
N VAL A 267 -6.65 7.20 -13.65
CA VAL A 267 -6.86 7.75 -14.99
C VAL A 267 -5.54 7.93 -15.72
N GLY A 268 -4.54 8.49 -15.06
CA GLY A 268 -3.22 8.73 -15.62
C GLY A 268 -2.52 7.43 -16.02
N ASP A 269 -2.37 6.46 -15.11
CA ASP A 269 -1.73 5.17 -15.41
C ASP A 269 -2.47 4.37 -16.49
N GLY A 270 -3.80 4.38 -16.41
CA GLY A 270 -4.67 3.73 -17.40
C GLY A 270 -4.48 4.30 -18.80
N LEU A 271 -4.57 5.63 -18.94
CA LEU A 271 -4.38 6.30 -20.23
C LEU A 271 -2.94 6.23 -20.73
N ALA A 272 -1.95 6.32 -19.85
CA ALA A 272 -0.54 6.17 -20.21
C ALA A 272 -0.26 4.81 -20.84
N THR A 273 -0.81 3.76 -20.24
CA THR A 273 -0.66 2.40 -20.77
C THR A 273 -1.41 2.22 -22.08
N LEU A 274 -2.68 2.64 -22.15
CA LEU A 274 -3.49 2.49 -23.37
C LEU A 274 -2.89 3.27 -24.54
N VAL A 275 -2.59 4.56 -24.35
CA VAL A 275 -2.02 5.40 -25.40
C VAL A 275 -0.60 4.96 -25.73
N GLY A 276 0.23 4.66 -24.73
CA GLY A 276 1.62 4.28 -24.95
C GLY A 276 1.79 2.93 -25.64
N THR A 277 0.86 1.99 -25.46
CA THR A 277 0.88 0.68 -26.13
C THR A 277 0.27 0.71 -27.52
N HIS A 278 -0.80 1.48 -27.74
CA HIS A 278 -1.50 1.53 -29.03
C HIS A 278 -0.95 2.59 -30.00
N TYR A 279 -0.48 3.72 -29.47
CA TYR A 279 -0.09 4.90 -30.27
C TYR A 279 1.33 5.40 -29.99
N GLY A 280 2.05 4.81 -29.03
CA GLY A 280 3.40 5.26 -28.65
C GLY A 280 4.43 5.05 -29.75
N ARG A 281 4.93 6.13 -30.36
CA ARG A 281 5.95 6.11 -31.41
C ARG A 281 7.31 6.54 -30.88
N ILE A 282 7.33 7.56 -30.01
CA ILE A 282 8.57 8.17 -29.51
C ILE A 282 8.91 7.55 -28.15
N ARG A 283 10.03 6.82 -28.07
CA ARG A 283 10.51 6.24 -26.80
C ARG A 283 11.26 7.28 -25.97
N LEU A 284 11.09 7.21 -24.65
CA LEU A 284 11.83 8.09 -23.75
C LEU A 284 13.32 7.72 -23.74
N PRO A 285 14.25 8.70 -23.80
CA PRO A 285 15.70 8.43 -23.83
C PRO A 285 16.21 7.64 -22.62
N TRP A 286 15.64 7.89 -21.44
CA TRP A 286 16.02 7.26 -20.17
C TRP A 286 15.22 5.99 -19.83
N HIS A 287 14.08 5.75 -20.49
CA HIS A 287 13.24 4.59 -20.21
C HIS A 287 12.62 4.01 -21.49
N ARG A 288 13.34 3.05 -22.09
CA ARG A 288 13.05 2.51 -23.43
C ARG A 288 11.67 1.83 -23.58
N HIS A 289 11.04 1.46 -22.47
CA HIS A 289 9.72 0.81 -22.48
C HIS A 289 8.57 1.81 -22.40
N LYS A 290 8.81 3.06 -21.96
CA LYS A 290 7.80 4.11 -21.91
C LYS A 290 7.90 5.02 -23.13
N SER A 291 6.77 5.62 -23.50
CA SER A 291 6.65 6.47 -24.68
C SER A 291 6.28 7.89 -24.27
N LEU A 292 6.72 8.88 -25.05
CA LEU A 292 6.37 10.27 -24.85
C LEU A 292 4.85 10.46 -24.89
N GLU A 293 4.18 9.79 -25.83
CA GLU A 293 2.73 9.83 -25.98
C GLU A 293 2.00 9.26 -24.76
N GLY A 294 2.54 8.18 -24.18
CA GLY A 294 2.04 7.62 -22.92
C GLY A 294 2.19 8.58 -21.75
N SER A 295 3.36 9.19 -21.56
CA SER A 295 3.57 10.17 -20.48
C SER A 295 2.75 11.45 -20.68
N ALA A 296 2.54 11.88 -21.93
CA ALA A 296 1.64 13.00 -22.24
C ALA A 296 0.17 12.65 -21.91
N ALA A 297 -0.27 11.42 -22.21
CA ALA A 297 -1.59 10.93 -21.84
C ALA A 297 -1.76 10.80 -20.32
N PHE A 298 -0.71 10.36 -19.60
CA PHE A 298 -0.68 10.37 -18.13
C PHE A 298 -0.95 11.78 -17.60
N PHE A 299 -0.17 12.75 -18.08
CA PHE A 299 -0.25 14.14 -17.64
C PHE A 299 -1.63 14.75 -17.94
N ALA A 300 -2.08 14.69 -19.19
CA ALA A 300 -3.35 15.30 -19.60
C ALA A 300 -4.54 14.63 -18.91
N GLY A 301 -4.59 13.30 -18.92
CA GLY A 301 -5.65 12.53 -18.28
C GLY A 301 -5.69 12.71 -16.77
N GLY A 302 -4.54 12.63 -16.12
CA GLY A 302 -4.40 12.86 -14.68
C GLY A 302 -4.80 14.28 -14.28
N ALA A 303 -4.36 15.29 -15.02
CA ALA A 303 -4.70 16.68 -14.75
C ALA A 303 -6.21 16.94 -14.87
N VAL A 304 -6.86 16.40 -15.91
CA VAL A 304 -8.32 16.49 -16.10
C VAL A 304 -9.06 15.79 -14.96
N ALA A 305 -8.65 14.58 -14.59
CA ALA A 305 -9.28 13.81 -13.54
C ALA A 305 -9.16 14.46 -12.16
N ALA A 306 -8.02 15.10 -11.87
CA ALA A 306 -7.78 15.77 -10.60
C ALA A 306 -8.33 17.21 -10.53
N PHE A 307 -8.61 17.86 -11.66
CA PHE A 307 -9.06 19.26 -11.70
C PHE A 307 -10.29 19.56 -10.84
N PRO A 308 -11.36 18.73 -10.82
CA PRO A 308 -12.52 18.98 -9.97
C PRO A 308 -12.22 18.97 -8.46
N LEU A 309 -11.10 18.36 -8.06
CA LEU A 309 -10.75 18.15 -6.65
C LEU A 309 -9.79 19.22 -6.14
N VAL A 310 -8.84 19.66 -6.97
CA VAL A 310 -7.74 20.55 -6.56
C VAL A 310 -7.54 21.77 -7.48
N GLY A 311 -8.43 21.97 -8.46
CA GLY A 311 -8.34 23.07 -9.43
C GLY A 311 -7.04 23.02 -10.24
N PHE A 312 -6.47 24.19 -10.55
CA PHE A 312 -5.24 24.31 -11.36
C PHE A 312 -4.00 23.64 -10.73
N ALA A 313 -4.02 23.34 -9.42
CA ALA A 313 -2.95 22.55 -8.80
C ALA A 313 -2.86 21.14 -9.41
N SER A 314 -3.92 20.64 -10.05
CA SER A 314 -3.91 19.36 -10.77
C SER A 314 -2.82 19.29 -11.85
N LEU A 315 -2.50 20.42 -12.50
CA LEU A 315 -1.44 20.48 -13.51
C LEU A 315 -0.07 20.19 -12.87
N ALA A 316 0.23 20.82 -11.74
CA ALA A 316 1.50 20.63 -11.04
C ALA A 316 1.65 19.20 -10.51
N TYR A 317 0.59 18.65 -9.89
CA TYR A 317 0.61 17.29 -9.38
C TYR A 317 0.70 16.24 -10.49
N ALA A 318 -0.11 16.37 -11.55
CA ALA A 318 -0.07 15.44 -12.68
C ALA A 318 1.28 15.51 -13.39
N PHE A 319 1.88 16.70 -13.53
CA PHE A 319 3.21 16.85 -14.13
C PHE A 319 4.30 16.17 -13.28
N GLY A 320 4.34 16.46 -11.98
CA GLY A 320 5.33 15.85 -11.08
C GLY A 320 5.22 14.32 -11.05
N LEU A 321 3.99 13.79 -11.04
CA LEU A 321 3.75 12.36 -11.08
C LEU A 321 4.07 11.74 -12.45
N ALA A 322 3.80 12.44 -13.57
CA ALA A 322 4.20 12.00 -14.90
C ALA A 322 5.73 11.91 -15.05
N VAL A 323 6.45 12.89 -14.49
CA VAL A 323 7.93 12.86 -14.49
C VAL A 323 8.43 11.63 -13.74
N ILE A 324 7.92 11.36 -12.54
CA ILE A 324 8.36 10.22 -11.73
C ILE A 324 7.97 8.89 -12.38
N GLU A 325 6.76 8.79 -12.93
CA GLU A 325 6.29 7.64 -13.71
C GLU A 325 7.21 7.37 -14.91
N SER A 326 7.76 8.42 -15.53
CA SER A 326 8.65 8.29 -16.68
C SER A 326 10.05 7.76 -16.33
N LEU A 327 10.46 7.79 -15.07
CA LEU A 327 11.80 7.38 -14.63
C LEU A 327 11.98 5.86 -14.67
N PRO A 328 13.21 5.36 -14.90
CA PRO A 328 13.51 3.92 -14.94
C PRO A 328 13.62 3.30 -13.53
N ILE A 329 12.56 3.45 -12.72
CA ILE A 329 12.50 2.93 -11.36
C ILE A 329 11.84 1.54 -11.39
N ASP A 330 12.55 0.51 -10.93
CA ASP A 330 12.05 -0.87 -10.82
C ASP A 330 11.14 -1.02 -9.58
N ALA A 331 9.95 -0.40 -9.65
CA ALA A 331 8.88 -0.47 -8.66
C ALA A 331 7.51 -0.57 -9.35
N ASP A 332 6.49 -1.07 -8.65
CA ASP A 332 5.12 -1.10 -9.18
C ASP A 332 4.53 0.31 -9.15
N ASP A 333 3.97 0.77 -10.28
CA ASP A 333 3.40 2.12 -10.42
C ASP A 333 2.29 2.38 -9.37
N ASN A 334 1.57 1.34 -8.95
CA ASN A 334 0.55 1.39 -7.91
C ASN A 334 1.07 1.70 -6.51
N LEU A 335 2.38 1.62 -6.26
CA LEU A 335 3.01 2.12 -5.05
C LEU A 335 3.85 3.36 -5.32
N LEU A 336 4.57 3.39 -6.44
CA LEU A 336 5.49 4.48 -6.78
C LEU A 336 4.73 5.81 -6.92
N VAL A 337 3.61 5.83 -7.65
CA VAL A 337 2.83 7.05 -7.88
C VAL A 337 2.23 7.58 -6.56
N PRO A 338 1.54 6.77 -5.73
CA PRO A 338 1.11 7.15 -4.39
C PRO A 338 2.20 7.72 -3.46
N LEU A 339 3.33 7.03 -3.34
CA LEU A 339 4.44 7.48 -2.49
C LEU A 339 5.01 8.80 -2.97
N SER A 340 5.11 8.94 -4.29
CA SER A 340 5.55 10.17 -4.94
C SER A 340 4.57 11.31 -4.73
N ALA A 341 3.26 11.03 -4.78
CA ALA A 341 2.23 12.03 -4.51
C ALA A 341 2.32 12.54 -3.07
N ILE A 342 2.50 11.64 -2.09
CA ILE A 342 2.72 12.02 -0.69
C ILE A 342 3.96 12.90 -0.59
N ALA A 343 5.10 12.51 -1.17
CA ALA A 343 6.31 13.32 -1.14
C ALA A 343 6.07 14.73 -1.75
N LEU A 344 5.46 14.81 -2.93
CA LEU A 344 5.14 16.08 -3.60
C LEU A 344 4.21 16.97 -2.76
N ASN A 345 3.22 16.40 -2.08
CA ASN A 345 2.30 17.15 -1.21
C ASN A 345 3.02 17.86 -0.06
N TYR A 346 4.09 17.24 0.46
CA TYR A 346 4.87 17.78 1.57
C TYR A 346 5.93 18.77 1.10
N PHE A 347 6.63 18.50 -0.01
CA PHE A 347 7.61 19.44 -0.56
C PHE A 347 6.98 20.73 -1.10
N ALA A 348 5.81 20.65 -1.75
CA ALA A 348 5.14 21.84 -2.31
C ALA A 348 4.74 22.87 -1.23
N LYS A 349 4.52 22.44 0.02
CA LYS A 349 4.22 23.33 1.15
C LYS A 349 5.44 23.84 1.90
N LEU A 350 6.63 23.25 1.71
CA LEU A 350 7.87 23.82 2.26
C LEU A 350 8.40 24.99 1.43
N ALA A 351 7.87 25.16 0.20
CA ALA A 351 8.23 26.22 -0.73
C ALA A 351 7.35 27.48 -0.64
N VAL A 352 6.40 27.51 0.30
CA VAL A 352 5.49 28.63 0.60
C VAL A 352 5.65 29.00 2.06
#